data_AF-A0A849H652-F1
#
_entry.id   AF-A0A849H652-F1
#
_cell.length_a   1.000
_cell.length_b   1.000
_cell.length_c   1.000
_cell.angle_alpha   90.00
_cell.angle_beta   90.00
_cell.angle_gamma   90.00
#
_symmetry.space_group_name_H-M   'P 1'
#
loop_
_entity.id
_entity.type
_entity.pdbx_description
1 polymer ?
#
loop_
_entity_poly.entity_id
_entity_poly.type
_entity_poly.pdbx_seq_one_letter_code
_entity_poly.pdbx_strand_id
1 'polypeptide(L)'
;VWLGRTSLGSFQRSLSAGQMVAISTRSSLATLPALIEGGEKHLGLSKYVTGLALPLAASVFKLTGMVSGVFLGVFIAHVFGIHLTLGQMAYFLLFKMLLSVTIVGVPRGGGGFNTLPAYTAVGLPVEGIVIAVVARTIPDIFMTLLNTTSYMTVGVLLSRGDRA
;
A
#
# COMPACT_ATOMS: atom_id res chain seq x y z
N VAL A 1 17.03 14.74 10.76
CA VAL A 1 17.21 14.09 9.44
C VAL A 1 17.04 12.59 9.63
N TRP A 2 15.94 11.98 9.21
CA TRP A 2 15.77 10.52 9.38
C TRP A 2 15.82 9.79 8.05
N LEU A 3 16.73 8.81 7.99
CA LEU A 3 17.04 7.82 6.95
C LEU A 3 17.16 8.24 5.48
N GLY A 4 16.70 9.42 5.06
CA GLY A 4 16.74 9.89 3.66
C GLY A 4 17.63 11.11 3.38
N ARG A 5 18.29 11.68 4.40
CA ARG A 5 18.98 12.98 4.31
C ARG A 5 18.08 14.16 3.89
N THR A 6 16.76 14.02 4.05
CA THR A 6 15.76 15.06 3.73
C THR A 6 15.11 15.61 5.01
N SER A 7 14.62 16.85 4.93
CA SER A 7 13.81 17.46 6.00
C SER A 7 12.37 16.94 5.94
N LEU A 8 11.71 16.81 7.09
CA LEU A 8 10.32 16.34 7.16
C LEU A 8 9.37 17.30 6.42
N GLY A 9 9.64 18.60 6.48
CA GLY A 9 8.84 19.62 5.78
C GLY A 9 8.93 19.50 4.25
N SER A 10 10.13 19.33 3.70
CA SER A 10 10.30 19.13 2.25
C SER A 10 9.68 17.81 1.79
N PHE A 11 9.81 16.75 2.61
CA PHE A 11 9.18 15.47 2.35
C PHE A 11 7.65 15.59 2.31
N GLN A 12 7.03 16.23 3.29
CA GLN A 12 5.58 16.41 3.30
C GLN A 12 5.09 17.27 2.13
N ARG A 13 5.84 18.32 1.75
CA ARG A 13 5.51 19.14 0.56
C ARG A 13 5.58 18.34 -0.73
N SER A 14 6.52 17.41 -0.86
CA SER A 14 6.62 16.53 -2.03
C SER A 14 5.44 15.56 -2.18
N LEU A 15 4.73 15.29 -1.08
CA LEU A 15 3.66 14.30 -1.01
C LEU A 15 2.25 14.89 -1.11
N SER A 16 2.06 16.14 -0.70
CA SER A 16 0.73 16.72 -0.44
C SER A 16 -0.23 16.61 -1.63
N ALA A 17 0.22 16.93 -2.84
CA ALA A 17 -0.58 16.81 -4.04
C ALA A 17 -0.94 15.35 -4.35
N GLY A 18 0.03 14.44 -4.26
CA GLY A 18 -0.20 13.01 -4.43
C GLY A 18 -1.17 12.43 -3.39
N GLN A 19 -1.07 12.85 -2.13
CA GLN A 19 -1.99 12.46 -1.06
C GLN A 19 -3.42 12.99 -1.28
N MET A 20 -3.56 14.21 -1.81
CA MET A 20 -4.87 14.76 -2.17
C MET A 20 -5.53 13.95 -3.29
N VAL A 21 -4.75 13.54 -4.30
CA VAL A 21 -5.23 12.63 -5.35
C VAL A 21 -5.54 11.24 -4.78
N ALA A 22 -4.75 10.75 -3.81
CA ALA A 22 -4.99 9.47 -3.15
C ALA A 22 -6.38 9.44 -2.47
N ILE A 23 -6.71 10.52 -1.77
CA ILE A 23 -7.98 10.66 -1.03
C ILE A 23 -9.17 10.69 -1.98
N SER A 24 -9.07 11.45 -3.07
CA SER A 24 -10.18 11.61 -4.02
C SER A 24 -10.38 10.38 -4.91
N THR A 25 -9.30 9.72 -5.33
CA THR A 25 -9.36 8.66 -6.35
C THR A 25 -9.29 7.25 -5.76
N ARG A 26 -8.69 7.07 -4.58
CA ARG A 26 -8.30 5.76 -4.01
C ARG A 26 -7.45 4.91 -4.97
N SER A 27 -6.65 5.55 -5.81
CA SER A 27 -5.81 4.89 -6.79
C SER A 27 -4.34 5.26 -6.61
N SER A 28 -3.49 4.29 -6.26
CA SER A 28 -2.05 4.51 -6.16
C SER A 28 -1.42 5.01 -7.47
N LEU A 29 -1.83 4.46 -8.61
CA LEU A 29 -1.29 4.87 -9.91
C LEU A 29 -1.73 6.29 -10.30
N ALA A 30 -2.93 6.72 -9.89
CA ALA A 30 -3.36 8.10 -10.11
C ALA A 30 -2.50 9.12 -9.36
N THR A 31 -1.86 8.73 -8.25
CA THR A 31 -0.97 9.63 -7.50
C THR A 31 0.40 9.80 -8.13
N LEU A 32 0.80 8.92 -9.05
CA LEU A 32 2.15 8.85 -9.58
C LEU A 32 2.62 10.15 -10.27
N PRO A 33 1.82 10.81 -11.13
CA PRO A 33 2.27 12.07 -11.76
C PRO A 33 2.58 13.16 -10.73
N ALA A 34 1.73 13.30 -9.71
CA ALA A 34 1.93 14.28 -8.64
C ALA A 34 3.13 13.93 -7.75
N LEU A 35 3.40 12.64 -7.52
CA LEU A 35 4.59 12.19 -6.80
C LEU A 35 5.88 12.48 -7.59
N ILE A 36 5.89 12.27 -8.90
CA ILE A 36 7.04 12.59 -9.76
C ILE A 36 7.34 14.09 -9.67
N GLU A 37 6.35 14.94 -9.89
CA GLU A 37 6.52 16.40 -9.80
C GLU A 37 7.02 16.83 -8.40
N GLY A 38 6.38 16.33 -7.34
CA GLY A 38 6.74 16.65 -5.97
C GLY A 38 8.16 16.20 -5.61
N GLY A 39 8.57 15.02 -6.07
CA GLY A 39 9.91 14.48 -5.86
C GLY A 39 11.00 15.28 -6.57
N GLU A 40 10.75 15.71 -7.80
CA GLU A 40 11.69 16.54 -8.56
C GLU A 40 11.79 17.96 -7.96
N LYS A 41 10.64 18.59 -7.72
CA LYS A 41 10.56 20.01 -7.32
C LYS A 41 10.97 20.26 -5.87
N HIS A 42 10.57 19.40 -4.94
CA HIS A 42 10.73 19.65 -3.50
C HIS A 42 11.86 18.83 -2.86
N LEU A 43 12.28 17.74 -3.51
CA LEU A 43 13.32 16.85 -2.98
C LEU A 43 14.54 16.75 -3.89
N GLY A 44 14.48 17.21 -5.14
CA GLY A 44 15.59 17.10 -6.08
C GLY A 44 15.96 15.64 -6.36
N LEU A 45 14.96 14.77 -6.57
CA LEU A 45 15.20 13.38 -6.95
C LEU A 45 15.72 13.32 -8.40
N SER A 46 16.62 12.36 -8.68
CA SER A 46 17.17 12.15 -10.02
C SER A 46 16.09 11.65 -10.99
N LYS A 47 16.29 11.88 -12.29
CA LYS A 47 15.40 11.35 -13.35
C LYS A 47 15.33 9.83 -13.36
N TYR A 48 16.37 9.15 -12.88
CA TYR A 48 16.34 7.70 -12.67
C TYR A 48 15.34 7.31 -11.58
N VAL A 49 15.37 7.98 -10.44
CA VAL A 49 14.44 7.72 -9.33
C VAL A 49 13.00 8.04 -9.73
N THR A 50 12.75 9.19 -10.36
CA THR A 50 11.40 9.61 -10.73
C THR A 50 10.86 8.91 -11.97
N GLY A 51 11.72 8.58 -12.94
CA GLY A 51 11.34 7.93 -14.20
C GLY A 51 11.24 6.42 -14.13
N LEU A 52 11.90 5.76 -13.17
CA LEU A 52 11.90 4.29 -13.06
C LEU A 52 11.50 3.81 -11.67
N ALA A 53 12.22 4.23 -10.62
CA ALA A 53 12.03 3.65 -9.29
C ALA A 53 10.65 3.96 -8.68
N LEU A 54 10.16 5.19 -8.79
CA LEU A 54 8.82 5.58 -8.32
C LEU A 54 7.69 4.84 -9.07
N PRO A 55 7.67 4.79 -10.42
CA PRO A 55 6.71 3.97 -11.17
C PRO A 55 6.73 2.49 -10.80
N LEU A 56 7.93 1.89 -10.65
CA LEU A 56 8.07 0.50 -10.23
C LEU A 56 7.53 0.29 -8.82
N ALA A 57 7.87 1.17 -7.87
CA ALA A 57 7.34 1.10 -6.52
C ALA A 57 5.80 1.20 -6.51
N ALA A 58 5.23 2.15 -7.26
CA ALA A 58 3.78 2.32 -7.38
C ALA A 58 3.06 1.08 -7.92
N SER A 59 3.76 0.27 -8.71
CA SER A 59 3.22 -0.93 -9.35
C SER A 59 3.35 -2.17 -8.45
N VAL A 60 4.53 -2.39 -7.85
CA VAL A 60 4.88 -3.64 -7.16
C VAL A 60 4.74 -3.53 -5.64
N PHE A 61 5.01 -2.36 -5.05
CA PHE A 61 5.18 -2.23 -3.60
C PHE A 61 3.88 -1.91 -2.84
N LYS A 62 2.97 -2.88 -2.74
CA LYS A 62 1.67 -2.70 -2.05
C LYS A 62 1.73 -3.00 -0.55
N LEU A 63 2.54 -2.24 0.20
CA LEU A 63 2.74 -2.44 1.65
C LEU A 63 1.42 -2.59 2.44
N THR A 64 0.44 -1.72 2.18
CA THR A 64 -0.81 -1.76 2.94
C THR A 64 -1.68 -2.96 2.62
N GLY A 65 -1.58 -3.54 1.41
CA GLY A 65 -2.36 -4.72 1.03
C GLY A 65 -1.96 -5.97 1.82
N MET A 66 -0.71 -6.04 2.26
CA MET A 66 -0.20 -7.09 3.13
C MET A 66 -0.74 -6.91 4.56
N VAL A 67 -0.55 -5.73 5.14
CA VAL A 67 -0.90 -5.45 6.54
C VAL A 67 -2.41 -5.44 6.75
N SER A 68 -3.17 -4.75 5.89
CA SER A 68 -4.62 -4.59 6.06
C SER A 68 -5.37 -5.92 5.99
N GLY A 69 -4.88 -6.87 5.20
CA GLY A 69 -5.51 -8.17 5.10
C GLY A 69 -5.42 -8.95 6.41
N VAL A 70 -4.31 -8.85 7.14
CA VAL A 70 -4.13 -9.55 8.42
C VAL A 70 -5.09 -8.98 9.45
N PHE A 71 -5.17 -7.66 9.55
CA PHE A 71 -6.14 -6.99 10.42
C PHE A 71 -7.58 -7.34 10.05
N LEU A 72 -7.88 -7.42 8.77
CA LEU A 72 -9.22 -7.80 8.32
C LEU A 72 -9.56 -9.25 8.67
N GLY A 73 -8.61 -10.17 8.50
CA GLY A 73 -8.79 -11.57 8.88
C GLY A 73 -9.04 -11.73 10.38
N VAL A 74 -8.29 -10.99 11.21
CA VAL A 74 -8.49 -10.96 12.68
C VAL A 74 -9.85 -10.35 13.04
N PHE A 75 -10.26 -9.28 12.36
CA PHE A 75 -11.56 -8.66 12.58
C PHE A 75 -12.71 -9.62 12.27
N ILE A 76 -12.67 -10.29 11.11
CA ILE A 76 -13.70 -11.28 10.73
C ILE A 76 -13.68 -12.44 11.72
N ALA A 77 -12.51 -12.95 12.08
CA ALA A 77 -12.39 -14.03 13.06
C ALA A 77 -13.06 -13.67 14.39
N HIS A 78 -12.82 -12.45 14.88
CA HIS A 78 -13.41 -11.96 16.11
C HIS A 78 -14.94 -11.86 16.03
N VAL A 79 -15.48 -11.31 14.94
CA VAL A 79 -16.93 -11.16 14.74
C VAL A 79 -17.65 -12.51 14.69
N PHE A 80 -17.02 -13.52 14.10
CA PHE A 80 -17.59 -14.87 13.94
C PHE A 80 -17.20 -15.84 15.07
N GLY A 81 -16.50 -15.38 16.11
CA GLY A 81 -16.08 -16.24 17.23
C GLY A 81 -15.05 -17.31 16.85
N ILE A 82 -14.28 -17.08 15.79
CA ILE A 82 -13.23 -17.99 15.31
C ILE A 82 -11.91 -17.64 16.00
N HIS A 83 -11.30 -18.62 16.64
CA HIS A 83 -9.97 -18.47 17.22
C HIS A 83 -8.89 -18.71 16.17
N LEU A 84 -8.19 -17.64 15.77
CA LEU A 84 -6.97 -17.75 14.97
C LEU A 84 -5.76 -18.00 15.87
N THR A 85 -5.04 -19.07 15.60
CA THR A 85 -3.75 -19.35 16.24
C THR A 85 -2.66 -18.43 15.69
N LEU A 86 -1.59 -18.21 16.45
CA LEU A 86 -0.40 -17.46 15.98
C LEU A 86 0.18 -18.06 14.70
N GLY A 87 0.16 -19.40 14.55
CA GLY A 87 0.60 -20.08 13.34
C GLY A 87 -0.26 -19.75 12.12
N GLN A 88 -1.58 -19.71 12.27
CA GLN A 88 -2.50 -19.29 11.20
C GLN A 88 -2.30 -17.82 10.84
N MET A 89 -2.07 -16.94 11.83
CA MET A 89 -1.78 -15.53 11.57
C MET A 89 -0.47 -15.34 10.81
N ALA A 90 0.59 -16.07 11.18
CA ALA A 90 1.88 -16.04 10.49
C ALA A 90 1.79 -16.60 9.06
N TYR A 91 1.15 -17.76 8.89
CA TYR A 91 0.86 -18.33 7.57
C TYR A 91 0.10 -17.34 6.69
N PHE A 92 -0.97 -16.76 7.23
CA PHE A 92 -1.80 -15.81 6.52
C PHE A 92 -1.02 -14.56 6.10
N LEU A 93 -0.17 -14.02 6.98
CA LEU A 93 0.70 -12.88 6.68
C LEU A 93 1.70 -13.20 5.56
N LEU A 94 2.35 -14.36 5.60
CA LEU A 94 3.28 -14.81 4.55
C LEU A 94 2.58 -15.04 3.22
N PHE A 95 1.42 -15.71 3.24
CA PHE A 95 0.61 -15.95 2.05
C PHE A 95 0.15 -14.62 1.42
N LYS A 96 -0.22 -13.64 2.25
CA LYS A 96 -0.58 -12.30 1.80
C LYS A 96 0.60 -11.49 1.26
N MET A 97 1.81 -11.67 1.80
CA MET A 97 3.02 -11.09 1.20
C MET A 97 3.21 -11.60 -0.22
N LEU A 98 3.14 -12.92 -0.42
CA LEU A 98 3.29 -13.55 -1.73
C LEU A 98 2.24 -13.05 -2.73
N LEU A 99 0.97 -12.98 -2.29
CA LEU A 99 -0.11 -12.44 -3.12
C LEU A 99 -0.01 -10.93 -3.36
N SER A 100 0.70 -10.15 -2.53
CA SER A 100 0.75 -8.70 -2.71
C SER A 100 1.44 -8.29 -4.02
N VAL A 101 2.37 -9.10 -4.51
CA VAL A 101 3.10 -8.89 -5.78
C VAL A 101 2.17 -9.11 -6.99
N THR A 102 1.09 -9.89 -6.84
CA THR A 102 0.15 -10.19 -7.93
C THR A 102 -0.97 -9.15 -8.06
N ILE A 103 -1.02 -8.16 -7.17
CA ILE A 103 -2.06 -7.11 -7.17
C ILE A 103 -1.66 -5.97 -8.11
N VAL A 104 -2.31 -5.90 -9.27
CA VAL A 104 -2.15 -4.78 -10.20
C VAL A 104 -2.76 -3.51 -9.60
N GLY A 105 -2.04 -2.38 -9.66
CA GLY A 105 -2.42 -1.10 -9.03
C GLY A 105 -3.59 -0.34 -9.67
N VAL A 106 -4.56 -1.02 -10.29
CA VAL A 106 -5.66 -0.41 -11.03
C VAL A 106 -6.88 -0.21 -10.11
N PRO A 107 -7.56 0.95 -10.12
CA PRO A 107 -8.78 1.15 -9.34
C PRO A 107 -9.87 0.16 -9.80
N ARG A 108 -10.53 -0.47 -8.81
CA ARG A 108 -11.71 -1.35 -8.98
C ARG A 108 -11.51 -2.68 -9.72
N GLY A 109 -10.28 -3.04 -10.12
CA GLY A 109 -9.99 -4.34 -10.75
C GLY A 109 -9.61 -5.43 -9.75
N GLY A 110 -10.59 -6.17 -9.20
CA GLY A 110 -10.38 -7.54 -8.66
C GLY A 110 -9.74 -7.72 -7.28
N GLY A 111 -9.07 -6.73 -6.69
CA GLY A 111 -8.20 -6.93 -5.51
C GLY A 111 -8.86 -7.43 -4.21
N GLY A 112 -10.19 -7.31 -4.04
CA GLY A 112 -10.88 -7.87 -2.87
C GLY A 112 -10.99 -9.40 -2.94
N PHE A 113 -11.40 -9.91 -4.10
CA PHE A 113 -11.69 -11.32 -4.31
C PHE A 113 -10.43 -12.17 -4.52
N ASN A 114 -9.36 -11.59 -5.08
CA ASN A 114 -8.10 -12.29 -5.30
C ASN A 114 -7.46 -12.81 -3.99
N THR A 115 -7.89 -12.27 -2.85
CA THR A 115 -7.40 -12.67 -1.53
C THR A 115 -8.34 -13.63 -0.79
N LEU A 116 -9.50 -13.97 -1.36
CA LEU A 116 -10.45 -14.93 -0.78
C LEU A 116 -9.82 -16.28 -0.43
N PRO A 117 -9.00 -16.91 -1.31
CA PRO A 117 -8.39 -18.19 -0.99
C PRO A 117 -7.51 -18.16 0.27
N ALA A 118 -6.90 -17.00 0.56
CA ALA A 118 -6.09 -16.83 1.77
C ALA A 118 -6.94 -16.89 3.05
N TYR A 119 -8.10 -16.25 3.03
CA TYR A 119 -8.99 -16.18 4.19
C TYR A 119 -9.75 -17.48 4.40
N THR A 120 -10.19 -18.15 3.33
CA THR A 120 -10.85 -19.46 3.42
C THR A 120 -9.89 -20.55 3.89
N ALA A 121 -8.60 -20.48 3.52
CA ALA A 121 -7.57 -21.42 3.99
C ALA A 121 -7.36 -21.41 5.51
N VAL A 122 -7.69 -20.30 6.19
CA VAL A 122 -7.64 -20.21 7.67
C VAL A 122 -9.02 -20.35 8.33
N GLY A 123 -10.02 -20.80 7.56
CA GLY A 123 -11.35 -21.14 8.08
C GLY A 123 -12.31 -19.96 8.21
N LEU A 124 -12.02 -18.81 7.61
CA LEU A 124 -12.93 -17.66 7.68
C LEU A 124 -14.12 -17.81 6.71
N PRO A 125 -15.34 -17.45 7.15
CA PRO A 125 -16.54 -17.57 6.34
C PRO A 125 -16.55 -16.56 5.20
N VAL A 126 -17.03 -17.00 4.03
CA VAL A 126 -17.06 -16.19 2.80
C VAL A 126 -17.96 -14.97 2.98
N GLU A 127 -19.06 -15.12 3.70
CA GLU A 127 -20.04 -14.08 3.99
C GLU A 127 -19.38 -12.90 4.72
N GLY A 128 -18.55 -13.19 5.74
CA GLY A 128 -17.80 -12.18 6.49
C GLY A 128 -16.80 -11.41 5.61
N ILE A 129 -16.16 -12.11 4.67
CA ILE A 129 -15.21 -11.50 3.74
C ILE A 129 -15.93 -10.60 2.73
N VAL A 130 -17.07 -11.03 2.21
CA VAL A 130 -17.88 -10.24 1.27
C VAL A 130 -18.33 -8.94 1.91
N ILE A 131 -18.85 -9.00 3.15
CA ILE A 131 -19.27 -7.80 3.91
C ILE A 131 -18.08 -6.84 4.08
N ALA A 132 -16.93 -7.35 4.47
CA ALA A 132 -15.71 -6.56 4.63
C ALA A 132 -15.24 -5.90 3.33
N VAL A 133 -15.31 -6.61 2.21
CA VAL A 133 -14.95 -6.08 0.89
C VAL A 133 -15.89 -4.94 0.48
N VAL A 134 -17.18 -5.03 0.82
CA VAL A 134 -18.15 -3.96 0.56
C VAL A 134 -17.89 -2.74 1.46
N ALA A 135 -17.56 -2.96 2.73
CA ALA A 135 -17.28 -1.90 3.70
C ALA A 135 -15.91 -1.22 3.52
N ARG A 136 -15.07 -1.69 2.59
CA ARG A 136 -13.67 -1.23 2.46
C ARG A 136 -13.50 0.22 2.02
N THR A 137 -14.56 0.91 1.61
CA THR A 137 -14.51 2.26 1.02
C THR A 137 -13.66 3.25 1.83
N ILE A 138 -13.85 3.28 3.15
CA ILE A 138 -13.11 4.18 4.05
C ILE A 138 -11.67 3.69 4.29
N PRO A 139 -11.42 2.43 4.70
CA PRO A 139 -10.05 1.91 4.85
C PRO A 139 -9.18 2.06 3.60
N ASP A 140 -9.77 1.92 2.41
CA ASP A 140 -9.06 1.98 1.12
C ASP A 140 -8.42 3.38 0.87
N ILE A 141 -9.01 4.45 1.42
CA ILE A 141 -8.42 5.79 1.39
C ILE A 141 -7.10 5.82 2.14
N PHE A 142 -7.09 5.32 3.38
CA PHE A 142 -5.89 5.25 4.22
C PHE A 142 -4.84 4.31 3.63
N MET A 143 -5.28 3.18 3.06
CA MET A 143 -4.39 2.26 2.37
C MET A 143 -3.69 2.93 1.19
N THR A 144 -4.40 3.74 0.43
CA THR A 144 -3.84 4.49 -0.71
C THR A 144 -2.89 5.57 -0.23
N LEU A 145 -3.26 6.35 0.80
CA LEU A 145 -2.41 7.38 1.41
C LEU A 145 -1.07 6.82 1.91
N LEU A 146 -1.12 5.70 2.62
CA LEU A 146 0.07 5.03 3.15
C LEU A 146 0.95 4.48 2.02
N ASN A 147 0.36 3.90 0.98
CA ASN A 147 1.10 3.44 -0.19
C ASN A 147 1.77 4.62 -0.94
N THR A 148 1.04 5.71 -1.17
CA THR A 148 1.59 6.93 -1.79
C THR A 148 2.76 7.49 -0.99
N THR A 149 2.65 7.48 0.34
CA THR A 149 3.73 7.89 1.26
C THR A 149 4.92 6.94 1.19
N SER A 150 4.67 5.63 1.12
CA SER A 150 5.72 4.61 1.07
C SER A 150 6.49 4.63 -0.25
N TYR A 151 5.84 4.90 -1.39
CA TYR A 151 6.54 5.05 -2.67
C TYR A 151 7.55 6.20 -2.65
N MET A 152 7.13 7.37 -2.16
CA MET A 152 8.06 8.51 -2.03
C MET A 152 9.19 8.20 -1.04
N THR A 153 8.88 7.50 0.06
CA THR A 153 9.90 7.06 1.02
C THR A 153 10.96 6.20 0.33
N VAL A 154 10.55 5.21 -0.48
CA VAL A 154 11.47 4.37 -1.26
C VAL A 154 12.28 5.22 -2.25
N GLY A 155 11.65 6.15 -2.96
CA GLY A 155 12.35 7.05 -3.89
C GLY A 155 13.44 7.88 -3.20
N VAL A 156 13.15 8.43 -2.01
CA VAL A 156 14.12 9.16 -1.20
C VAL A 156 15.28 8.26 -0.74
N LEU A 157 14.98 7.04 -0.29
CA LEU A 157 16.01 6.10 0.15
C LEU A 157 16.96 5.70 -0.98
N LEU A 158 16.43 5.44 -2.17
CA LEU A 158 17.21 5.10 -3.35
C LEU A 158 18.08 6.27 -3.84
N SER A 159 17.57 7.50 -3.72
CA SER A 159 18.32 8.70 -4.09
C SER A 159 19.59 8.95 -3.25
N ARG A 160 19.80 8.20 -2.16
CA ARG A 160 21.04 8.29 -1.36
C ARG A 160 22.25 7.73 -2.10
N GLY A 161 22.06 6.72 -2.95
CA GLY A 161 23.14 6.13 -3.75
C GLY A 161 23.61 7.04 -4.88
N ASP A 162 22.68 7.79 -5.48
CA ASP A 162 22.96 8.72 -6.60
C ASP A 162 23.61 10.04 -6.15
N ARG A 163 23.63 10.33 -4.83
CA ARG A 163 24.15 11.59 -4.25
C ARG A 163 25.54 11.47 -3.65
N ALA A 164 26.20 10.32 -3.82
CA ALA A 164 27.59 10.06 -3.42
C ALA A 164 28.50 10.20 -4.64
#